data_AF-A0A937QV76-F1
#
_entry.id   AF-A0A937QV76-F1
#
_cell.length_a   1.000
_cell.length_b   1.000
_cell.length_c   1.000
_cell.angle_alpha   90.00
_cell.angle_beta   90.00
_cell.angle_gamma   90.00
#
_symmetry.space_group_name_H-M   'P 1'
#
loop_
_entity.id
_entity.type
_entity.pdbx_description
1 polymer ?
#
loop_
_entity_poly.entity_id
_entity_poly.type
_entity_poly.pdbx_seq_one_letter_code
_entity_poly.pdbx_strand_id
1 'polypeptide(L)'
;MFKKMTCLISLVLLLVQFESASAQIMWSDGGPDHLWSTIANWSSPTIPTSSDSVSIDSPEDTHCEIREGITAECETLRVGNSGFTTNLDISGGSLTAAGAYVGVDDASGHGILNVSGGLFATGSLQIGWRGIGTLNMTGGTVELSDNLVVPGLTGTGTVNLGGGTINASDIRLTSDSGSLDITRGTLILNGDDTATIQTNIDNGRLTAYEGQGTVNADYDVTNAGKTTLTATPLLKPNPVDGGSLSPGQVELRWTLPDELMPGLLVSVDVYFTDDLQALTQFTDPDAIRIVSNQSVSSVVVQTQPKTLYYWAIDVYYAPGSLPVYGPTFTFFTDNQPPTVQFEKDLVTTWLTDGTVDVNLDATVTDDSTGLYTMAWTVVSEPNEGTTVIGDAAAEDTVASLSATGQYILQLEADDGEYTGSRTVTINVYADGCQAAKSLPDFQLIPGDINEDCIVDELDLAILEAHWLESNTLEYGGL
;
A
#
# COMPACT_ATOMS: atom_id res chain seq x y z
N MET A 1 76.00 -8.06 -47.75
CA MET A 1 76.50 -9.01 -46.74
C MET A 1 76.37 -8.37 -45.37
N PHE A 2 75.27 -8.62 -44.65
CA PHE A 2 75.15 -8.42 -43.19
C PHE A 2 73.94 -9.25 -42.72
N LYS A 3 74.21 -10.24 -41.85
CA LYS A 3 73.24 -11.14 -41.21
C LYS A 3 72.32 -10.33 -40.29
N LYS A 4 71.00 -10.55 -40.36
CA LYS A 4 70.07 -10.14 -39.29
C LYS A 4 69.59 -11.38 -38.54
N MET A 5 69.73 -11.26 -37.23
CA MET A 5 69.51 -12.23 -36.17
C MET A 5 68.01 -12.26 -35.84
N THR A 6 67.36 -13.41 -36.00
CA THR A 6 65.96 -13.61 -35.63
C THR A 6 65.91 -13.95 -34.14
N CYS A 7 65.37 -13.03 -33.33
CA CYS A 7 65.09 -13.23 -31.92
C CYS A 7 63.65 -13.71 -31.78
N LEU A 8 63.44 -14.89 -31.19
CA LEU A 8 62.14 -15.47 -30.92
C LEU A 8 61.62 -14.86 -29.59
N ILE A 9 60.54 -14.07 -29.65
CA ILE A 9 59.81 -13.62 -28.46
C ILE A 9 58.51 -14.43 -28.40
N SER A 10 58.43 -15.35 -27.44
CA SER A 10 57.21 -16.08 -27.11
C SER A 10 56.25 -15.14 -26.39
N LEU A 11 55.12 -14.82 -27.03
CA LEU A 11 53.99 -14.14 -26.41
C LEU A 11 53.14 -15.20 -25.70
N VAL A 12 53.23 -15.26 -24.37
CA VAL A 12 52.32 -16.07 -23.55
C VAL A 12 51.00 -15.32 -23.48
N LEU A 13 50.00 -15.82 -24.20
CA LEU A 13 48.62 -15.36 -24.12
C LEU A 13 48.04 -15.86 -22.79
N LEU A 14 47.94 -14.98 -21.79
CA LEU A 14 47.11 -15.20 -20.61
C LEU A 14 45.65 -15.14 -21.06
N LEU A 15 45.05 -16.30 -21.34
CA LEU A 15 43.60 -16.46 -21.40
C LEU A 15 43.05 -16.21 -20.00
N VAL A 16 42.58 -14.99 -19.75
CA VAL A 16 41.61 -14.75 -18.69
C VAL A 16 40.31 -15.35 -19.21
N GLN A 17 39.94 -16.52 -18.69
CA GLN A 17 38.62 -17.09 -18.91
C GLN A 17 37.62 -16.17 -18.21
N PHE A 18 36.78 -15.48 -18.98
CA PHE A 18 35.52 -14.98 -18.45
C PHE A 18 34.67 -16.20 -18.17
N GLU A 19 34.39 -16.45 -16.89
CA GLU A 19 33.47 -17.50 -16.47
C GLU A 19 32.06 -17.15 -16.97
N SER A 20 31.50 -18.10 -17.73
CA SER A 20 30.07 -18.40 -17.86
C SER A 20 29.16 -17.33 -18.47
N ALA A 21 28.88 -17.44 -19.77
CA ALA A 21 27.53 -17.16 -20.25
C ALA A 21 26.63 -18.26 -19.65
N SER A 22 25.82 -17.95 -18.64
CA SER A 22 24.82 -18.90 -18.14
C SER A 22 23.81 -19.16 -19.26
N ALA A 23 23.52 -20.44 -19.52
CA ALA A 23 22.53 -20.81 -20.53
C ALA A 23 21.15 -20.42 -20.03
N GLN A 24 20.40 -19.68 -20.83
CA GLN A 24 19.04 -19.25 -20.50
C GLN A 24 18.15 -20.47 -20.19
N ILE A 25 17.49 -20.46 -19.03
CA ILE A 25 16.53 -21.48 -18.63
C ILE A 25 15.16 -21.08 -19.18
N MET A 26 14.53 -21.97 -19.93
CA MET A 26 13.24 -21.71 -20.57
C MET A 26 12.13 -22.35 -19.75
N TRP A 27 11.04 -21.60 -19.56
CA TRP A 27 9.77 -22.18 -19.14
C TRP A 27 9.27 -23.14 -20.21
N SER A 28 8.89 -24.34 -19.81
CA SER A 28 8.40 -25.40 -20.70
C SER A 28 6.95 -25.78 -20.40
N ASP A 29 6.45 -25.45 -19.21
CA ASP A 29 5.12 -25.84 -18.72
C ASP A 29 4.87 -27.37 -18.85
N GLY A 30 5.95 -28.16 -18.74
CA GLY A 30 5.92 -29.60 -19.03
C GLY A 30 5.53 -30.50 -17.85
N GLY A 31 5.37 -29.94 -16.67
CA GLY A 31 5.04 -30.66 -15.44
C GLY A 31 3.54 -30.83 -15.19
N PRO A 32 3.17 -31.30 -13.99
CA PRO A 32 1.77 -31.57 -13.62
C PRO A 32 0.97 -30.32 -13.23
N ASP A 33 1.63 -29.18 -13.09
CA ASP A 33 1.08 -27.91 -12.63
C ASP A 33 1.78 -26.76 -13.36
N HIS A 34 1.41 -25.52 -13.07
CA HIS A 34 2.01 -24.32 -13.67
C HIS A 34 2.94 -23.57 -12.71
N LEU A 35 3.41 -24.20 -11.64
CA LEU A 35 4.14 -23.52 -10.57
C LEU A 35 5.61 -23.31 -10.92
N TRP A 36 6.15 -22.12 -10.61
CA TRP A 36 7.58 -21.81 -10.73
C TRP A 36 8.45 -22.82 -9.96
N SER A 37 7.98 -23.29 -8.80
CA SER A 37 8.70 -24.20 -7.92
C SER A 37 8.78 -25.65 -8.44
N THR A 38 8.11 -25.98 -9.54
CA THR A 38 8.07 -27.35 -10.06
C THR A 38 9.18 -27.54 -11.10
N ILE A 39 10.18 -28.38 -10.78
CA ILE A 39 11.34 -28.65 -11.65
C ILE A 39 10.93 -29.07 -13.07
N ALA A 40 9.86 -29.85 -13.20
CA ALA A 40 9.40 -30.36 -14.51
C ALA A 40 8.84 -29.28 -15.45
N ASN A 41 8.55 -28.08 -14.95
CA ASN A 41 8.08 -26.94 -15.75
C ASN A 41 9.22 -26.13 -16.38
N TRP A 42 10.47 -26.50 -16.10
CA TRP A 42 11.65 -25.86 -16.65
C TRP A 42 12.34 -26.76 -17.67
N SER A 43 12.97 -26.17 -18.68
CA SER A 43 13.78 -26.89 -19.67
C SER A 43 15.05 -27.49 -19.07
N SER A 44 15.49 -26.95 -17.93
CA SER A 44 16.60 -27.45 -17.12
C SER A 44 16.06 -28.37 -16.01
N PRO A 45 16.78 -29.43 -15.59
CA PRO A 45 16.37 -30.26 -14.45
C PRO A 45 16.56 -29.57 -13.07
N THR A 46 16.47 -28.24 -13.01
CA THR A 46 16.67 -27.41 -11.82
C THR A 46 15.68 -26.26 -11.81
N ILE A 47 15.26 -25.83 -10.61
CA ILE A 47 14.54 -24.56 -10.43
C ILE A 47 15.55 -23.43 -10.64
N PRO A 48 15.20 -22.35 -11.35
CA PRO A 48 16.07 -21.19 -11.48
C PRO A 48 16.49 -20.58 -10.14
N THR A 49 17.70 -20.07 -10.10
CA THR A 49 18.31 -19.38 -8.97
C THR A 49 18.77 -17.98 -9.38
N SER A 50 19.20 -17.16 -8.42
CA SER A 50 19.72 -15.80 -8.67
C SER A 50 20.90 -15.69 -9.63
N SER A 51 21.51 -16.80 -10.08
CA SER A 51 22.54 -16.82 -11.14
C SER A 51 22.01 -17.19 -12.54
N ASP A 52 20.72 -17.47 -12.66
CA ASP A 52 20.14 -18.02 -13.89
C ASP A 52 19.28 -16.97 -14.60
N SER A 53 19.55 -16.78 -15.88
CA SER A 53 18.66 -16.01 -16.75
C SER A 53 17.45 -16.87 -17.16
N VAL A 54 16.25 -16.36 -16.98
CA VAL A 54 14.97 -17.07 -17.18
C VAL A 54 14.17 -16.45 -18.32
N SER A 55 13.50 -17.29 -19.11
CA SER A 55 12.56 -16.86 -20.16
C SER A 55 11.23 -17.62 -20.09
N ILE A 56 10.13 -16.88 -20.09
CA ILE A 56 8.75 -17.38 -20.15
C ILE A 56 8.16 -16.99 -21.50
N ASP A 57 8.36 -17.85 -22.50
CA ASP A 57 8.10 -17.52 -23.92
C ASP A 57 7.25 -18.56 -24.65
N SER A 58 6.98 -19.70 -24.01
CA SER A 58 6.19 -20.78 -24.57
C SER A 58 5.69 -21.69 -23.43
N PRO A 59 4.60 -22.45 -23.65
CA PRO A 59 3.69 -22.38 -24.80
C PRO A 59 2.92 -21.04 -24.89
N GLU A 60 2.21 -20.82 -26.00
CA GLU A 60 1.27 -19.69 -26.11
C GLU A 60 0.23 -19.76 -25.00
N ASP A 61 -0.07 -18.62 -24.39
CA ASP A 61 -1.00 -18.47 -23.28
C ASP A 61 -0.60 -19.29 -22.03
N THR A 62 0.71 -19.43 -21.80
CA THR A 62 1.21 -20.06 -20.56
C THR A 62 1.00 -19.17 -19.34
N HIS A 63 0.77 -19.80 -18.19
CA HIS A 63 0.53 -19.15 -16.91
C HIS A 63 1.56 -19.59 -15.87
N CYS A 64 2.81 -19.13 -15.98
CA CYS A 64 3.80 -19.44 -14.95
C CYS A 64 3.37 -18.80 -13.63
N GLU A 65 3.22 -19.58 -12.55
CA GLU A 65 2.61 -19.12 -11.31
C GLU A 65 3.57 -19.10 -10.12
N ILE A 66 3.51 -18.00 -9.38
CA ILE A 66 4.11 -17.84 -8.05
C ILE A 66 2.96 -17.53 -7.08
N ARG A 67 2.80 -18.42 -6.10
CA ARG A 67 1.74 -18.38 -5.09
C ARG A 67 2.36 -18.29 -3.69
N GLU A 68 1.51 -18.11 -2.68
CA GLU A 68 1.93 -18.07 -1.28
C GLU A 68 2.81 -19.27 -0.91
N GLY A 69 3.92 -19.01 -0.22
CA GLY A 69 4.91 -20.02 0.15
C GLY A 69 5.97 -20.35 -0.92
N ILE A 70 5.90 -19.76 -2.13
CA ILE A 70 6.95 -19.89 -3.16
C ILE A 70 7.94 -18.72 -3.06
N THR A 71 9.23 -19.04 -2.98
CA THR A 71 10.34 -18.08 -3.13
C THR A 71 11.07 -18.38 -4.44
N ALA A 72 10.88 -17.51 -5.43
CA ALA A 72 11.48 -17.59 -6.74
C ALA A 72 12.64 -16.61 -6.88
N GLU A 73 13.70 -17.02 -7.56
CA GLU A 73 14.85 -16.18 -7.86
C GLU A 73 15.29 -16.39 -9.31
N CYS A 74 15.78 -15.32 -9.93
CA CYS A 74 16.51 -15.39 -11.19
C CYS A 74 17.53 -14.24 -11.27
N GLU A 75 18.50 -14.33 -12.17
CA GLU A 75 19.35 -13.20 -12.52
C GLU A 75 18.56 -12.21 -13.38
N THR A 76 18.10 -12.66 -14.54
CA THR A 76 17.32 -11.86 -15.48
C THR A 76 15.99 -12.55 -15.73
N LEU A 77 14.89 -11.83 -15.54
CA LEU A 77 13.55 -12.27 -15.90
C LEU A 77 13.18 -11.76 -17.30
N ARG A 78 12.70 -12.66 -18.16
CA ARG A 78 12.10 -12.30 -19.45
C ARG A 78 10.74 -12.95 -19.60
N VAL A 79 9.73 -12.17 -20.00
CA VAL A 79 8.38 -12.64 -20.29
C VAL A 79 7.98 -12.15 -21.68
N GLY A 80 7.57 -13.07 -22.55
CA GLY A 80 7.11 -12.75 -23.91
C GLY A 80 8.26 -12.35 -24.85
N ASN A 81 9.27 -13.21 -24.98
CA ASN A 81 10.39 -13.03 -25.90
C ASN A 81 10.14 -13.62 -27.30
N SER A 82 9.21 -14.57 -27.43
CA SER A 82 8.80 -15.18 -28.69
C SER A 82 7.68 -14.37 -29.35
N GLY A 83 7.20 -14.80 -30.53
CA GLY A 83 6.02 -14.22 -31.15
C GLY A 83 4.68 -14.59 -30.50
N PHE A 84 4.68 -15.27 -29.34
CA PHE A 84 3.47 -15.66 -28.61
C PHE A 84 3.09 -14.67 -27.52
N THR A 85 1.84 -14.77 -27.05
CA THR A 85 1.42 -14.20 -25.77
C THR A 85 1.82 -15.16 -24.65
N THR A 86 2.48 -14.68 -23.60
CA THR A 86 2.83 -15.46 -22.41
C THR A 86 2.72 -14.68 -21.12
N ASN A 87 2.41 -15.38 -20.04
CA ASN A 87 2.06 -14.76 -18.78
C ASN A 87 2.91 -15.30 -17.61
N LEU A 88 3.22 -14.39 -16.68
CA LEU A 88 3.72 -14.70 -15.34
C LEU A 88 2.74 -14.11 -14.32
N ASP A 89 2.22 -14.97 -13.45
CA ASP A 89 1.22 -14.64 -12.44
C ASP A 89 1.83 -14.73 -11.05
N ILE A 90 1.96 -13.58 -10.39
CA ILE A 90 2.42 -13.45 -9.00
C ILE A 90 1.19 -13.13 -8.14
N SER A 91 0.65 -14.17 -7.51
CA SER A 91 -0.55 -14.07 -6.65
C SER A 91 -0.23 -14.11 -5.16
N GLY A 92 1.02 -14.43 -4.81
CA GLY A 92 1.53 -14.51 -3.44
C GLY A 92 3.02 -14.81 -3.47
N GLY A 93 3.60 -15.12 -2.30
CA GLY A 93 5.02 -15.50 -2.23
C GLY A 93 5.96 -14.36 -2.66
N SER A 94 7.12 -14.71 -3.22
CA SER A 94 8.13 -13.73 -3.65
C SER A 94 8.88 -14.13 -4.92
N LEU A 95 9.21 -13.13 -5.74
CA LEU A 95 10.14 -13.23 -6.87
C LEU A 95 11.22 -12.16 -6.73
N THR A 96 12.50 -12.56 -6.78
CA THR A 96 13.62 -11.62 -6.85
C THR A 96 14.39 -11.79 -8.16
N ALA A 97 14.65 -10.69 -8.86
CA ALA A 97 15.44 -10.68 -10.10
C ALA A 97 16.42 -9.51 -10.12
N ALA A 98 17.62 -9.64 -10.71
CA ALA A 98 18.52 -8.49 -10.88
C ALA A 98 18.00 -7.48 -11.93
N GLY A 99 17.25 -7.96 -12.93
CA GLY A 99 16.52 -7.11 -13.88
C GLY A 99 15.41 -7.89 -14.59
N ALA A 100 14.38 -7.17 -15.03
CA ALA A 100 13.20 -7.79 -15.62
C ALA A 100 12.72 -7.08 -16.90
N TYR A 101 12.37 -7.87 -17.90
CA TYR A 101 11.94 -7.40 -19.21
C TYR A 101 10.64 -8.11 -19.62
N VAL A 102 9.64 -7.34 -20.03
CA VAL A 102 8.34 -7.84 -20.46
C VAL A 102 8.08 -7.36 -21.88
N GLY A 103 7.72 -8.25 -22.81
CA GLY A 103 7.60 -7.94 -24.24
C GLY A 103 8.97 -7.66 -24.87
N VAL A 104 9.79 -8.70 -25.02
CA VAL A 104 11.26 -8.56 -25.08
C VAL A 104 11.81 -8.40 -26.49
N ASP A 105 12.07 -9.48 -27.26
CA ASP A 105 12.80 -9.39 -28.52
C ASP A 105 11.91 -9.40 -29.79
N ASP A 106 10.76 -10.08 -29.77
CA ASP A 106 9.85 -10.16 -30.92
C ASP A 106 8.78 -9.07 -30.89
N ALA A 107 8.60 -8.36 -32.01
CA ALA A 107 7.63 -7.27 -32.14
C ALA A 107 6.17 -7.75 -32.09
N SER A 108 5.89 -9.01 -32.41
CA SER A 108 4.54 -9.59 -32.25
C SER A 108 4.35 -10.32 -30.92
N GLY A 109 5.41 -10.48 -30.13
CA GLY A 109 5.36 -11.09 -28.81
C GLY A 109 4.64 -10.23 -27.79
N HIS A 110 3.82 -10.85 -26.94
CA HIS A 110 3.10 -10.17 -25.87
C HIS A 110 3.44 -10.79 -24.52
N GLY A 111 4.33 -10.15 -23.77
CA GLY A 111 4.60 -10.52 -22.38
C GLY A 111 3.59 -9.88 -21.45
N ILE A 112 3.00 -10.66 -20.57
CA ILE A 112 2.07 -10.19 -19.55
C ILE A 112 2.61 -10.58 -18.17
N LEU A 113 2.81 -9.58 -17.32
CA LEU A 113 3.13 -9.77 -15.92
C LEU A 113 1.91 -9.37 -15.09
N ASN A 114 1.31 -10.32 -14.40
CA ASN A 114 0.19 -10.08 -13.49
C ASN A 114 0.68 -10.16 -12.04
N VAL A 115 0.41 -9.13 -11.24
CA VAL A 115 0.71 -9.10 -9.81
C VAL A 115 -0.59 -8.81 -9.05
N SER A 116 -1.14 -9.83 -8.41
CA SER A 116 -2.34 -9.73 -7.58
C SER A 116 -2.05 -9.86 -6.08
N GLY A 117 -0.84 -10.32 -5.73
CA GLY A 117 -0.37 -10.45 -4.36
C GLY A 117 1.15 -10.68 -4.31
N GLY A 118 1.68 -10.92 -3.12
CA GLY A 118 3.11 -11.22 -2.92
C GLY A 118 4.05 -10.04 -3.17
N LEU A 119 5.35 -10.36 -3.29
CA LEU A 119 6.44 -9.41 -3.53
C LEU A 119 7.16 -9.73 -4.84
N PHE A 120 7.30 -8.76 -5.73
CA PHE A 120 8.23 -8.83 -6.84
C PHE A 120 9.31 -7.76 -6.69
N ALA A 121 10.53 -8.19 -6.34
CA ALA A 121 11.67 -7.31 -6.18
C ALA A 121 12.60 -7.41 -7.40
N THR A 122 12.94 -6.28 -8.03
CA THR A 122 13.95 -6.28 -9.10
C THR A 122 14.80 -5.02 -9.17
N GLY A 123 15.79 -5.01 -10.06
CA GLY A 123 16.53 -3.82 -10.46
C GLY A 123 15.63 -2.87 -11.24
N SER A 124 15.91 -2.74 -12.54
CA SER A 124 15.00 -2.05 -13.45
C SER A 124 13.94 -3.01 -13.99
N LEU A 125 12.69 -2.53 -14.05
CA LEU A 125 11.59 -3.21 -14.71
C LEU A 125 11.27 -2.51 -16.03
N GLN A 126 11.38 -3.26 -17.11
CA GLN A 126 11.33 -2.76 -18.48
C GLN A 126 10.10 -3.35 -19.17
N ILE A 127 9.06 -2.54 -19.37
CA ILE A 127 7.80 -2.99 -19.96
C ILE A 127 7.75 -2.54 -21.42
N GLY A 128 7.58 -3.47 -22.36
CA GLY A 128 7.57 -3.18 -23.79
C GLY A 128 8.95 -2.86 -24.32
N TRP A 129 9.90 -3.79 -24.23
CA TRP A 129 11.26 -3.57 -24.71
C TRP A 129 11.29 -3.46 -26.24
N ARG A 130 11.13 -4.55 -27.00
CA ARG A 130 10.92 -4.49 -28.47
C ARG A 130 9.58 -5.08 -28.91
N GLY A 131 8.94 -5.86 -28.04
CA GLY A 131 7.60 -6.40 -28.23
C GLY A 131 6.53 -5.61 -27.47
N ILE A 132 5.41 -6.27 -27.21
CA ILE A 132 4.30 -5.74 -26.40
C ILE A 132 4.50 -6.24 -24.97
N GLY A 133 4.64 -5.33 -24.02
CA GLY A 133 4.72 -5.65 -22.61
C GLY A 133 3.54 -5.07 -21.84
N THR A 134 2.94 -5.88 -20.98
CA THR A 134 1.87 -5.42 -20.09
C THR A 134 2.18 -5.83 -18.65
N LEU A 135 2.11 -4.88 -17.74
CA LEU A 135 2.06 -5.13 -16.31
C LEU A 135 0.63 -4.84 -15.82
N ASN A 136 -0.04 -5.84 -15.27
CA ASN A 136 -1.31 -5.67 -14.58
C ASN A 136 -1.09 -5.86 -13.09
N MET A 137 -1.44 -4.86 -12.29
CA MET A 137 -1.39 -4.94 -10.83
C MET A 137 -2.77 -4.76 -10.23
N THR A 138 -3.21 -5.73 -9.42
CA THR A 138 -4.45 -5.64 -8.64
C THR A 138 -4.21 -5.71 -7.14
N GLY A 139 -2.98 -6.04 -6.74
CA GLY A 139 -2.52 -6.15 -5.36
C GLY A 139 -1.01 -6.39 -5.31
N GLY A 140 -0.50 -6.79 -4.14
CA GLY A 140 0.93 -7.08 -3.94
C GLY A 140 1.83 -5.84 -3.95
N THR A 141 3.13 -6.09 -3.92
CA THR A 141 4.17 -5.04 -3.94
C THR A 141 5.21 -5.34 -5.01
N VAL A 142 5.53 -4.34 -5.83
CA VAL A 142 6.69 -4.36 -6.73
C VAL A 142 7.75 -3.41 -6.18
N GLU A 143 8.92 -3.93 -5.85
CA GLU A 143 10.06 -3.18 -5.31
C GLU A 143 11.16 -3.07 -6.35
N LEU A 144 11.41 -1.86 -6.86
CA LEU A 144 12.45 -1.59 -7.85
C LEU A 144 13.60 -0.83 -7.18
N SER A 145 14.80 -1.42 -7.26
CA SER A 145 16.03 -0.74 -6.83
C SER A 145 16.56 0.24 -7.89
N ASP A 146 15.94 0.29 -9.07
CA ASP A 146 16.19 1.24 -10.16
C ASP A 146 14.84 1.75 -10.72
N ASN A 147 14.78 2.12 -12.00
CA ASN A 147 13.63 2.75 -12.62
C ASN A 147 12.61 1.75 -13.18
N LEU A 148 11.34 2.17 -13.18
CA LEU A 148 10.29 1.62 -14.04
C LEU A 148 10.38 2.31 -15.41
N VAL A 149 10.53 1.55 -16.50
CA VAL A 149 10.74 2.09 -17.85
C VAL A 149 9.66 1.58 -18.82
N VAL A 150 8.93 2.50 -19.45
CA VAL A 150 7.75 2.20 -20.28
C VAL A 150 7.66 3.16 -21.50
N PRO A 151 7.78 2.70 -22.77
CA PRO A 151 8.33 1.41 -23.12
C PRO A 151 9.80 1.32 -22.68
N GLY A 152 10.30 0.11 -22.50
CA GLY A 152 11.70 -0.13 -22.20
C GLY A 152 12.65 0.27 -23.34
N LEU A 153 12.24 0.08 -24.60
CA LEU A 153 13.05 0.46 -25.77
C LEU A 153 12.19 0.92 -26.97
N THR A 154 11.97 0.09 -27.99
CA THR A 154 11.19 0.45 -29.21
C THR A 154 9.82 -0.21 -29.28
N GLY A 155 9.47 -1.02 -28.28
CA GLY A 155 8.21 -1.75 -28.19
C GLY A 155 7.06 -0.88 -27.70
N THR A 156 6.01 -1.57 -27.27
CA THR A 156 4.82 -0.97 -26.65
C THR A 156 4.72 -1.46 -25.22
N GLY A 157 4.70 -0.54 -24.26
CA GLY A 157 4.62 -0.86 -22.84
C GLY A 157 3.36 -0.29 -22.21
N THR A 158 2.67 -1.09 -21.41
CA THR A 158 1.47 -0.67 -20.68
C THR A 158 1.55 -1.14 -19.24
N VAL A 159 1.29 -0.22 -18.31
CA VAL A 159 1.18 -0.52 -16.88
C VAL A 159 -0.23 -0.16 -16.41
N ASN A 160 -0.98 -1.16 -15.96
CA ASN A 160 -2.31 -1.01 -15.38
C ASN A 160 -2.21 -1.18 -13.86
N LEU A 161 -2.15 -0.07 -13.13
CA LEU A 161 -1.96 -0.03 -11.69
C LEU A 161 -3.33 0.01 -10.97
N GLY A 162 -4.01 -1.14 -11.03
CA GLY A 162 -5.37 -1.37 -10.53
C GLY A 162 -5.49 -1.63 -9.02
N GLY A 163 -4.36 -1.76 -8.33
CA GLY A 163 -4.21 -2.04 -6.90
C GLY A 163 -2.75 -2.33 -6.56
N GLY A 164 -2.44 -2.54 -5.28
CA GLY A 164 -1.06 -2.78 -4.83
C GLY A 164 -0.17 -1.54 -4.85
N THR A 165 1.12 -1.75 -4.61
CA THR A 165 2.13 -0.67 -4.56
C THR A 165 3.32 -0.97 -5.46
N ILE A 166 3.77 0.04 -6.22
CA ILE A 166 5.07 0.03 -6.90
C ILE A 166 5.98 1.04 -6.19
N ASN A 167 7.13 0.59 -5.71
CA ASN A 167 8.22 1.45 -5.26
C ASN A 167 9.30 1.48 -6.34
N ALA A 168 9.72 2.66 -6.78
CA ALA A 168 10.76 2.81 -7.80
C ALA A 168 11.67 4.00 -7.54
N SER A 169 12.84 4.00 -8.20
CA SER A 169 13.71 5.18 -8.18
C SER A 169 13.12 6.33 -9.00
N ASP A 170 12.63 6.05 -10.20
CA ASP A 170 11.98 6.99 -11.12
C ASP A 170 11.02 6.23 -12.05
N ILE A 171 10.06 6.94 -12.66
CA ILE A 171 9.21 6.46 -13.75
C ILE A 171 9.61 7.13 -15.07
N ARG A 172 10.00 6.31 -16.04
CA ARG A 172 10.46 6.76 -17.35
C ARG A 172 9.46 6.38 -18.43
N LEU A 173 8.52 7.29 -18.72
CA LEU A 173 7.61 7.16 -19.86
C LEU A 173 8.27 7.69 -21.14
N THR A 174 9.00 6.81 -21.84
CA THR A 174 10.04 7.21 -22.80
C THR A 174 9.52 7.64 -24.18
N SER A 175 8.32 7.22 -24.58
CA SER A 175 7.71 7.52 -25.88
C SER A 175 6.18 7.45 -25.81
N ASP A 176 5.49 7.75 -26.92
CA ASP A 176 4.02 7.64 -27.02
C ASP A 176 3.51 6.19 -27.06
N SER A 177 4.41 5.21 -27.18
CA SER A 177 4.05 3.78 -27.07
C SER A 177 4.15 3.25 -25.63
N GLY A 178 4.32 4.14 -24.65
CA GLY A 178 4.39 3.82 -23.23
C GLY A 178 3.29 4.51 -22.45
N SER A 179 2.51 3.74 -21.71
CA SER A 179 1.44 4.27 -20.86
C SER A 179 1.44 3.65 -19.47
N LEU A 180 0.98 4.45 -18.51
CA LEU A 180 0.65 4.01 -17.17
C LEU A 180 -0.73 4.57 -16.79
N ASP A 181 -1.66 3.70 -16.42
CA ASP A 181 -2.95 4.08 -15.88
C ASP A 181 -3.06 3.68 -14.40
N ILE A 182 -3.48 4.61 -13.54
CA ILE A 182 -3.67 4.37 -12.11
C ILE A 182 -5.17 4.34 -11.81
N THR A 183 -5.62 3.30 -11.10
CA THR A 183 -6.93 3.31 -10.44
C THR A 183 -6.77 3.26 -8.93
N ARG A 184 -6.69 2.08 -8.32
CA ARG A 184 -6.58 1.92 -6.86
C ARG A 184 -5.15 1.68 -6.38
N GLY A 185 -4.20 1.45 -7.28
CA GLY A 185 -2.81 1.22 -6.89
C GLY A 185 -2.06 2.51 -6.57
N THR A 186 -0.90 2.37 -5.95
CA THR A 186 -0.04 3.49 -5.54
C THR A 186 1.34 3.35 -6.18
N LEU A 187 1.86 4.42 -6.78
CA LEU A 187 3.25 4.50 -7.27
C LEU A 187 4.04 5.45 -6.36
N ILE A 188 5.16 4.98 -5.84
CA ILE A 188 6.02 5.72 -4.92
C ILE A 188 7.40 5.85 -5.57
N LEU A 189 7.88 7.09 -5.70
CA LEU A 189 9.14 7.45 -6.37
C LEU A 189 10.09 8.14 -5.40
N ASN A 190 11.40 7.95 -5.59
CA ASN A 190 12.41 8.56 -4.74
C ASN A 190 12.68 10.02 -5.14
N GLY A 191 12.58 10.95 -4.19
CA GLY A 191 12.79 12.37 -4.46
C GLY A 191 11.53 13.10 -4.95
N ASP A 192 11.73 14.30 -5.48
CA ASP A 192 10.66 15.17 -5.99
C ASP A 192 10.59 15.08 -7.52
N ASP A 193 9.64 14.29 -8.01
CA ASP A 193 9.37 14.05 -9.43
C ASP A 193 8.11 14.79 -9.92
N THR A 194 7.53 15.66 -9.10
CA THR A 194 6.22 16.29 -9.37
C THR A 194 6.14 16.97 -10.75
N ALA A 195 7.22 17.62 -11.20
CA ALA A 195 7.29 18.26 -12.51
C ALA A 195 7.32 17.26 -13.69
N THR A 196 8.06 16.16 -13.55
CA THR A 196 8.13 15.08 -14.54
C THR A 196 6.76 14.40 -14.65
N ILE A 197 6.13 14.14 -13.50
CA ILE A 197 4.78 13.57 -13.43
C ILE A 197 3.76 14.47 -14.12
N GLN A 198 3.76 15.78 -13.83
CA GLN A 198 2.85 16.71 -14.51
C GLN A 198 3.04 16.70 -16.03
N THR A 199 4.29 16.64 -16.50
CA THR A 199 4.59 16.56 -17.94
C THR A 199 4.02 15.28 -18.56
N ASN A 200 4.08 14.15 -17.86
CA ASN A 200 3.53 12.87 -18.35
C ASN A 200 1.99 12.86 -18.36
N ILE A 201 1.35 13.53 -17.40
CA ILE A 201 -0.10 13.74 -17.36
C ILE A 201 -0.52 14.61 -18.55
N ASP A 202 0.15 15.74 -18.78
CA ASP A 202 -0.17 16.68 -19.86
C ASP A 202 -0.01 16.04 -21.25
N ASN A 203 0.94 15.11 -21.40
CA ASN A 203 1.15 14.35 -22.64
C ASN A 203 0.22 13.13 -22.78
N GLY A 204 -0.65 12.86 -21.80
CA GLY A 204 -1.58 11.72 -21.81
C GLY A 204 -0.93 10.35 -21.68
N ARG A 205 0.34 10.27 -21.24
CA ARG A 205 1.06 9.01 -21.02
C ARG A 205 0.81 8.44 -19.62
N LEU A 206 0.49 9.30 -18.67
CA LEU A 206 0.09 8.94 -17.32
C LEU A 206 -1.36 9.36 -17.11
N THR A 207 -2.26 8.39 -16.97
CA THR A 207 -3.70 8.62 -16.80
C THR A 207 -4.20 8.03 -15.50
N ALA A 208 -5.42 8.43 -15.13
CA ALA A 208 -6.16 7.84 -14.04
C ALA A 208 -7.51 7.37 -14.57
N TYR A 209 -7.90 6.13 -14.25
CA TYR A 209 -9.18 5.55 -14.66
C TYR A 209 -9.43 5.69 -16.17
N GLU A 210 -8.42 5.39 -16.98
CA GLU A 210 -8.46 5.52 -18.46
C GLU A 210 -8.83 6.93 -18.93
N GLY A 211 -8.43 7.95 -18.17
CA GLY A 211 -8.76 9.35 -18.42
C GLY A 211 -10.07 9.83 -17.80
N GLN A 212 -10.80 8.95 -17.09
CA GLN A 212 -11.99 9.28 -16.29
C GLN A 212 -11.64 9.56 -14.82
N GLY A 213 -10.40 9.97 -14.54
CA GLY A 213 -9.89 10.28 -13.22
C GLY A 213 -8.87 11.41 -13.23
N THR A 214 -8.45 11.80 -12.04
CA THR A 214 -7.35 12.72 -11.79
C THR A 214 -6.21 11.95 -11.14
N VAL A 215 -4.99 12.11 -11.65
CA VAL A 215 -3.78 11.63 -10.99
C VAL A 215 -3.43 12.63 -9.89
N ASN A 216 -3.33 12.16 -8.66
CA ASN A 216 -2.89 12.97 -7.53
C ASN A 216 -1.40 12.71 -7.32
N ALA A 217 -0.62 13.78 -7.18
CA ALA A 217 0.80 13.70 -6.88
C ALA A 217 1.10 14.57 -5.66
N ASP A 218 1.71 13.99 -4.63
CA ASP A 218 2.27 14.71 -3.49
C ASP A 218 3.75 14.39 -3.30
N TYR A 219 4.50 15.35 -2.74
CA TYR A 219 5.91 15.19 -2.37
C TYR A 219 6.08 15.51 -0.90
N ASP A 220 6.74 14.61 -0.16
CA ASP A 220 7.05 14.79 1.27
C ASP A 220 5.79 14.96 2.16
N VAL A 221 4.62 14.50 1.69
CA VAL A 221 3.36 14.54 2.43
C VAL A 221 2.96 13.12 2.85
N THR A 222 2.67 12.24 1.90
CA THR A 222 2.25 10.87 2.19
C THR A 222 3.45 10.01 2.57
N ASN A 223 4.59 10.19 1.87
CA ASN A 223 5.85 9.51 2.13
C ASN A 223 6.99 10.52 2.21
N ALA A 224 7.68 10.57 3.36
CA ALA A 224 8.76 11.53 3.59
C ALA A 224 9.90 11.38 2.55
N GLY A 225 10.30 12.49 1.95
CA GLY A 225 11.34 12.57 0.91
C GLY A 225 11.00 11.88 -0.42
N LYS A 226 9.74 11.51 -0.66
CA LYS A 226 9.30 10.75 -1.83
C LYS A 226 8.11 11.43 -2.52
N THR A 227 7.95 11.15 -3.80
CA THR A 227 6.75 11.51 -4.57
C THR A 227 5.78 10.33 -4.55
N THR A 228 4.53 10.56 -4.15
CA THR A 228 3.48 9.54 -4.09
C THR A 228 2.40 9.85 -5.11
N LEU A 229 2.07 8.88 -5.96
CA LEU A 229 1.00 8.98 -6.94
C LEU A 229 -0.15 8.06 -6.59
N THR A 230 -1.35 8.63 -6.62
CA THR A 230 -2.63 7.92 -6.50
C THR A 230 -3.59 8.44 -7.55
N ALA A 231 -4.80 7.88 -7.63
CA ALA A 231 -5.83 8.39 -8.52
C ALA A 231 -7.15 8.67 -7.79
N THR A 232 -7.94 9.57 -8.35
CA THR A 232 -9.31 9.84 -7.93
C THR A 232 -10.22 9.82 -9.15
N PRO A 233 -11.24 8.94 -9.20
CA PRO A 233 -12.18 8.92 -10.32
C PRO A 233 -13.03 10.19 -10.34
N LEU A 234 -13.33 10.71 -11.53
CA LEU A 234 -14.10 11.96 -11.71
C LEU A 234 -15.50 11.87 -11.10
N LEU A 235 -16.12 10.69 -11.20
CA LEU A 235 -17.45 10.43 -10.67
C LEU A 235 -17.49 10.30 -9.14
N LYS A 236 -16.35 10.26 -8.45
CA LYS A 236 -16.25 10.17 -6.97
C LYS A 236 -17.28 9.17 -6.38
N PRO A 237 -17.16 7.88 -6.73
CA PRO A 237 -18.12 6.87 -6.33
C PRO A 237 -18.14 6.69 -4.81
N ASN A 238 -19.32 6.47 -4.27
CA ASN A 238 -19.53 5.94 -2.93
C ASN A 238 -20.53 4.78 -3.05
N PRO A 239 -20.19 3.52 -2.74
CA PRO A 239 -18.97 3.05 -2.09
C PRO A 239 -17.71 3.43 -2.87
N VAL A 240 -16.63 3.77 -2.14
CA VAL A 240 -15.34 4.06 -2.76
C VAL A 240 -14.86 2.82 -3.52
N ASP A 241 -14.20 3.02 -4.64
CA ASP A 241 -13.68 1.92 -5.45
C ASP A 241 -12.64 1.09 -4.66
N GLY A 242 -12.85 -0.22 -4.61
CA GLY A 242 -12.14 -1.16 -3.76
C GLY A 242 -12.55 -1.15 -2.28
N GLY A 243 -13.61 -0.44 -1.92
CA GLY A 243 -14.08 -0.33 -0.54
C GLY A 243 -14.66 -1.63 0.03
N SER A 244 -14.84 -1.66 1.35
CA SER A 244 -15.50 -2.73 2.09
C SER A 244 -16.66 -2.16 2.90
N LEU A 245 -17.80 -2.84 2.93
CA LEU A 245 -19.02 -2.39 3.60
C LEU A 245 -19.81 -3.57 4.16
N SER A 246 -20.73 -3.27 5.07
CA SER A 246 -21.74 -4.21 5.55
C SER A 246 -22.74 -4.61 4.45
N PRO A 247 -23.24 -5.85 4.45
CA PRO A 247 -24.26 -6.29 3.50
C PRO A 247 -25.64 -5.69 3.81
N GLY A 248 -26.56 -5.77 2.86
CA GLY A 248 -27.94 -5.32 3.00
C GLY A 248 -28.27 -4.17 2.04
N GLN A 249 -28.91 -3.11 2.54
CA GLN A 249 -29.29 -1.98 1.71
C GLN A 249 -28.12 -1.01 1.55
N VAL A 250 -27.50 -1.00 0.36
CA VAL A 250 -26.39 -0.10 0.03
C VAL A 250 -26.87 0.95 -0.97
N GLU A 251 -26.53 2.21 -0.73
CA GLU A 251 -26.79 3.29 -1.68
C GLU A 251 -25.52 3.60 -2.47
N LEU A 252 -25.54 3.30 -3.77
CA LEU A 252 -24.53 3.74 -4.72
C LEU A 252 -24.76 5.22 -5.02
N ARG A 253 -23.72 6.04 -4.90
CA ARG A 253 -23.74 7.50 -5.10
C ARG A 253 -22.56 7.91 -5.98
N TRP A 254 -22.76 8.93 -6.81
CA TRP A 254 -21.73 9.51 -7.66
C TRP A 254 -21.96 11.00 -7.85
N THR A 255 -20.93 11.69 -8.32
CA THR A 255 -20.99 13.09 -8.74
C THR A 255 -21.23 13.15 -10.23
N LEU A 256 -22.33 13.79 -10.64
CA LEU A 256 -22.57 14.06 -12.06
C LEU A 256 -21.58 15.12 -12.56
N PRO A 257 -21.01 14.95 -13.76
CA PRO A 257 -20.24 16.00 -14.42
C PRO A 257 -21.06 17.27 -14.67
N ASP A 258 -20.37 18.39 -14.87
CA ASP A 258 -20.99 19.66 -15.22
C ASP A 258 -21.75 19.58 -16.55
N GLU A 259 -22.89 20.27 -16.64
CA GLU A 259 -23.62 20.42 -17.90
C GLU A 259 -22.75 21.14 -18.94
N LEU A 260 -22.70 20.63 -20.17
CA LEU A 260 -22.00 21.31 -21.26
C LEU A 260 -22.63 22.66 -21.61
N MET A 261 -23.92 22.82 -21.34
CA MET A 261 -24.66 24.05 -21.54
C MET A 261 -25.89 24.09 -20.63
N PRO A 262 -26.31 25.29 -20.15
CA PRO A 262 -27.42 25.40 -19.20
C PRO A 262 -28.72 24.75 -19.71
N GLY A 263 -29.26 23.84 -18.91
CA GLY A 263 -30.52 23.14 -19.19
C GLY A 263 -30.36 21.87 -20.03
N LEU A 264 -29.13 21.50 -20.38
CA LEU A 264 -28.81 20.22 -21.01
C LEU A 264 -28.39 19.23 -19.92
N LEU A 265 -29.40 18.61 -19.29
CA LEU A 265 -29.20 17.69 -18.19
C LEU A 265 -28.28 16.54 -18.59
N VAL A 266 -27.30 16.26 -17.72
CA VAL A 266 -26.48 15.05 -17.79
C VAL A 266 -27.30 13.89 -17.25
N SER A 267 -27.36 12.80 -18.01
CA SER A 267 -28.02 11.57 -17.59
C SER A 267 -27.04 10.41 -17.58
N VAL A 268 -27.39 9.33 -16.87
CA VAL A 268 -26.55 8.15 -16.75
C VAL A 268 -27.30 6.85 -17.00
N ASP A 269 -26.57 5.86 -17.49
CA ASP A 269 -26.88 4.45 -17.25
C ASP A 269 -26.00 3.95 -16.10
N VAL A 270 -26.56 3.13 -15.21
CA VAL A 270 -25.81 2.49 -14.11
C VAL A 270 -25.99 0.99 -14.20
N TYR A 271 -24.87 0.27 -14.17
CA TYR A 271 -24.81 -1.19 -14.24
C TYR A 271 -24.27 -1.73 -12.92
N PHE A 272 -24.86 -2.81 -12.41
CA PHE A 272 -24.50 -3.41 -11.12
C PHE A 272 -24.60 -4.93 -11.18
N THR A 273 -23.53 -5.61 -10.77
CA THR A 273 -23.42 -7.08 -10.83
C THR A 273 -22.34 -7.60 -9.88
N ASP A 274 -22.41 -8.87 -9.52
CA ASP A 274 -21.34 -9.63 -8.85
C ASP A 274 -20.49 -10.45 -9.85
N ASP A 275 -20.80 -10.37 -11.15
CA ASP A 275 -20.07 -11.04 -12.23
C ASP A 275 -19.28 -10.02 -13.09
N LEU A 276 -17.96 -9.98 -12.89
CA LEU A 276 -17.07 -9.12 -13.69
C LEU A 276 -17.16 -9.41 -15.19
N GLN A 277 -17.47 -10.65 -15.61
CA GLN A 277 -17.59 -10.96 -17.04
C GLN A 277 -18.81 -10.29 -17.67
N ALA A 278 -19.89 -10.11 -16.91
CA ALA A 278 -21.07 -9.41 -17.40
C ALA A 278 -20.78 -7.94 -17.73
N LEU A 279 -19.90 -7.27 -16.98
CA LEU A 279 -19.44 -5.91 -17.28
C LEU A 279 -18.38 -5.86 -18.37
N THR A 280 -17.40 -6.77 -18.36
CA THR A 280 -16.26 -6.72 -19.28
C THR A 280 -16.60 -7.20 -20.69
N GLN A 281 -17.42 -8.26 -20.81
CA GLN A 281 -17.89 -8.73 -22.11
C GLN A 281 -19.12 -7.96 -22.59
N PHE A 282 -19.91 -7.42 -21.66
CA PHE A 282 -21.05 -6.54 -21.90
C PHE A 282 -22.04 -7.10 -22.94
N THR A 283 -22.30 -8.41 -22.90
CA THR A 283 -23.07 -9.14 -23.92
C THR A 283 -24.59 -8.94 -23.80
N ASP A 284 -25.10 -8.77 -22.57
CA ASP A 284 -26.50 -8.46 -22.28
C ASP A 284 -26.58 -7.34 -21.22
N PRO A 285 -26.34 -6.07 -21.60
CA PRO A 285 -26.25 -4.97 -20.65
C PRO A 285 -27.59 -4.67 -19.96
N ASP A 286 -28.72 -5.02 -20.58
CA ASP A 286 -30.04 -4.82 -20.00
C ASP A 286 -30.27 -5.69 -18.76
N ALA A 287 -29.57 -6.84 -18.65
CA ALA A 287 -29.66 -7.75 -17.50
C ALA A 287 -29.05 -7.17 -16.21
N ILE A 288 -28.05 -6.28 -16.35
CA ILE A 288 -27.31 -5.69 -15.21
C ILE A 288 -27.56 -4.19 -15.04
N ARG A 289 -28.34 -3.56 -15.93
CA ARG A 289 -28.64 -2.13 -15.86
C ARG A 289 -29.74 -1.84 -14.84
N ILE A 290 -29.40 -1.05 -13.82
CA ILE A 290 -30.30 -0.66 -12.73
C ILE A 290 -30.82 0.79 -12.84
N VAL A 291 -30.12 1.65 -13.59
CA VAL A 291 -30.60 3.00 -13.98
C VAL A 291 -30.47 3.11 -15.48
N SER A 292 -31.52 3.62 -16.16
CA SER A 292 -31.50 3.80 -17.61
C SER A 292 -31.81 5.24 -18.01
N ASN A 293 -30.79 5.93 -18.50
CA ASN A 293 -30.81 7.28 -19.06
C ASN A 293 -31.56 8.28 -18.16
N GLN A 294 -31.17 8.36 -16.88
CA GLN A 294 -31.78 9.25 -15.90
C GLN A 294 -30.76 10.24 -15.32
N SER A 295 -31.20 11.47 -15.07
CA SER A 295 -30.41 12.50 -14.38
C SER A 295 -30.51 12.32 -12.87
N VAL A 296 -29.89 11.25 -12.35
CA VAL A 296 -29.81 10.92 -10.93
C VAL A 296 -28.36 10.78 -10.50
N SER A 297 -28.10 10.93 -9.20
CA SER A 297 -26.76 10.84 -8.60
C SER A 297 -26.65 9.74 -7.54
N SER A 298 -27.70 8.94 -7.37
CA SER A 298 -27.69 7.76 -6.51
C SER A 298 -28.72 6.72 -6.91
N VAL A 299 -28.48 5.47 -6.52
CA VAL A 299 -29.41 4.34 -6.64
C VAL A 299 -29.15 3.36 -5.50
N VAL A 300 -30.22 2.76 -4.97
CA VAL A 300 -30.13 1.80 -3.88
C VAL A 300 -30.14 0.37 -4.44
N VAL A 301 -29.24 -0.46 -3.93
CA VAL A 301 -29.09 -1.88 -4.27
C VAL A 301 -29.20 -2.75 -3.01
N GLN A 302 -29.35 -4.06 -3.22
CA GLN A 302 -29.31 -5.07 -2.15
C GLN A 302 -28.07 -5.93 -2.33
N THR A 303 -27.27 -6.06 -1.26
CA THR A 303 -26.00 -6.78 -1.26
C THR A 303 -26.06 -7.97 -0.31
N GLN A 304 -25.27 -9.00 -0.61
CA GLN A 304 -25.12 -10.21 0.21
C GLN A 304 -23.76 -10.22 0.90
N PRO A 305 -23.64 -10.86 2.08
CA PRO A 305 -22.32 -11.05 2.71
C PRO A 305 -21.39 -11.85 1.80
N LYS A 306 -20.08 -11.72 2.02
CA LYS A 306 -19.00 -12.41 1.31
C LYS A 306 -19.05 -12.28 -0.20
N THR A 307 -19.52 -11.14 -0.70
CA THR A 307 -19.75 -10.92 -2.13
C THR A 307 -18.99 -9.70 -2.62
N LEU A 308 -18.25 -9.86 -3.72
CA LEU A 308 -17.59 -8.78 -4.43
C LEU A 308 -18.52 -8.26 -5.52
N TYR A 309 -18.85 -6.97 -5.45
CA TYR A 309 -19.70 -6.31 -6.42
C TYR A 309 -18.89 -5.39 -7.33
N TYR A 310 -19.39 -5.26 -8.55
CA TYR A 310 -18.87 -4.43 -9.61
C TYR A 310 -19.98 -3.53 -10.15
N TRP A 311 -19.63 -2.29 -10.46
CA TRP A 311 -20.57 -1.35 -11.05
C TRP A 311 -19.89 -0.35 -11.95
N ALA A 312 -20.60 0.11 -12.96
CA ALA A 312 -20.11 1.07 -13.94
C ALA A 312 -21.19 2.11 -14.23
N ILE A 313 -20.75 3.30 -14.65
CA ILE A 313 -21.62 4.44 -14.90
C ILE A 313 -21.28 5.04 -16.25
N ASP A 314 -22.21 4.94 -17.19
CA ASP A 314 -22.07 5.55 -18.50
C ASP A 314 -22.76 6.91 -18.50
N VAL A 315 -22.05 7.95 -18.96
CA VAL A 315 -22.51 9.35 -18.85
C VAL A 315 -22.93 9.88 -20.21
N TYR A 316 -24.13 10.46 -20.28
CA TYR A 316 -24.67 11.13 -21.45
C TYR A 316 -24.71 12.63 -21.21
N TYR A 317 -23.97 13.40 -22.02
CA TYR A 317 -23.94 14.86 -21.94
C TYR A 317 -25.08 15.54 -22.72
N ALA A 318 -25.82 14.79 -23.54
CA ALA A 318 -26.98 15.30 -24.27
C ALA A 318 -27.98 14.17 -24.58
N PRO A 319 -29.29 14.47 -24.68
CA PRO A 319 -30.26 13.50 -25.18
C PRO A 319 -29.88 12.99 -26.58
N GLY A 320 -29.71 11.67 -26.71
CA GLY A 320 -29.36 11.02 -27.97
C GLY A 320 -27.88 11.09 -28.34
N SER A 321 -26.99 11.58 -27.47
CA SER A 321 -25.54 11.41 -27.65
C SER A 321 -25.12 9.96 -27.40
N LEU A 322 -23.96 9.58 -27.90
CA LEU A 322 -23.27 8.39 -27.39
C LEU A 322 -22.83 8.66 -25.94
N PRO A 323 -22.83 7.63 -25.07
CA PRO A 323 -22.29 7.79 -23.73
C PRO A 323 -20.77 7.92 -23.77
N VAL A 324 -20.24 8.59 -22.75
CA VAL A 324 -18.86 8.38 -22.31
C VAL A 324 -18.89 7.19 -21.37
N TYR A 325 -18.20 6.12 -21.76
CA TYR A 325 -18.09 4.90 -20.94
C TYR A 325 -17.30 5.20 -19.67
N GLY A 326 -17.89 4.87 -18.52
CA GLY A 326 -17.24 5.07 -17.23
C GLY A 326 -16.33 3.91 -16.84
N PRO A 327 -15.42 4.13 -15.87
CA PRO A 327 -14.64 3.06 -15.30
C PRO A 327 -15.52 2.09 -14.51
N THR A 328 -15.01 0.87 -14.31
CA THR A 328 -15.61 -0.10 -13.39
C THR A 328 -15.13 0.18 -11.97
N PHE A 329 -16.06 0.33 -11.05
CA PHE A 329 -15.84 0.42 -9.62
C PHE A 329 -16.17 -0.89 -8.94
N THR A 330 -15.48 -1.17 -7.84
CA THR A 330 -15.61 -2.40 -7.07
C THR A 330 -15.85 -2.12 -5.60
N PHE A 331 -16.57 -2.99 -4.91
CA PHE A 331 -16.57 -3.01 -3.45
C PHE A 331 -16.95 -4.40 -2.94
N PHE A 332 -16.38 -4.79 -1.82
CA PHE A 332 -16.69 -6.05 -1.15
C PHE A 332 -17.72 -5.81 -0.05
N THR A 333 -18.68 -6.72 0.09
CA THR A 333 -19.63 -6.67 1.21
C THR A 333 -19.50 -7.88 2.10
N ASP A 334 -19.27 -7.64 3.38
CA ASP A 334 -19.19 -8.65 4.43
C ASP A 334 -19.38 -7.99 5.81
N ASN A 335 -19.52 -8.82 6.83
CA ASN A 335 -19.51 -8.35 8.22
C ASN A 335 -18.24 -7.52 8.49
N GLN A 336 -18.35 -6.38 9.19
CA GLN A 336 -17.18 -5.57 9.53
C GLN A 336 -16.76 -5.86 10.97
N PRO A 337 -15.45 -5.81 11.31
CA PRO A 337 -15.04 -5.97 12.69
C PRO A 337 -15.61 -4.84 13.58
N PRO A 338 -15.91 -5.13 14.86
CA PRO A 338 -16.24 -4.10 15.83
C PRO A 338 -15.14 -3.06 15.92
N THR A 339 -15.50 -1.79 16.05
CA THR A 339 -14.56 -0.69 16.22
C THR A 339 -14.54 -0.25 17.67
N VAL A 340 -13.37 -0.31 18.30
CA VAL A 340 -13.16 0.15 19.67
C VAL A 340 -12.51 1.53 19.66
N GLN A 341 -13.08 2.48 20.40
CA GLN A 341 -12.51 3.82 20.55
C GLN A 341 -12.40 4.26 22.01
N PHE A 342 -11.36 5.02 22.31
CA PHE A 342 -11.17 5.69 23.60
C PHE A 342 -11.18 7.20 23.39
N GLU A 343 -11.65 7.97 24.39
CA GLU A 343 -11.52 9.43 24.36
C GLU A 343 -10.05 9.88 24.27
N LYS A 344 -9.16 9.13 24.93
CA LYS A 344 -7.71 9.36 24.93
C LYS A 344 -6.97 8.03 24.94
N ASP A 345 -6.05 7.87 24.00
CA ASP A 345 -5.16 6.70 23.95
C ASP A 345 -4.00 6.77 24.96
N LEU A 346 -3.81 7.94 25.58
CA LEU A 346 -2.77 8.18 26.58
C LEU A 346 -3.38 8.85 27.81
N VAL A 347 -3.24 8.20 28.95
CA VAL A 347 -3.61 8.71 30.28
C VAL A 347 -2.34 8.92 31.10
N THR A 348 -2.22 10.09 31.72
CA THR A 348 -1.14 10.38 32.68
C THR A 348 -1.76 10.56 34.06
N THR A 349 -1.28 9.80 35.03
CA THR A 349 -1.82 9.81 36.40
C THR A 349 -0.72 9.51 37.42
N TRP A 350 -1.06 9.47 38.71
CA TRP A 350 -0.12 9.21 39.79
C TRP A 350 -0.78 8.43 40.93
N LEU A 351 0.04 7.75 41.72
CA LEU A 351 -0.43 7.01 42.88
C LEU A 351 -0.85 7.96 44.01
N THR A 352 -1.94 7.61 44.70
CA THR A 352 -2.31 8.17 45.99
C THR A 352 -2.40 7.03 46.99
N ASP A 353 -1.62 7.09 48.07
CA ASP A 353 -1.51 6.01 49.06
C ASP A 353 -1.16 4.63 48.45
N GLY A 354 -0.36 4.64 47.37
CA GLY A 354 0.16 3.44 46.71
C GLY A 354 -0.73 2.85 45.62
N THR A 355 -1.91 3.43 45.36
CA THR A 355 -2.83 2.97 44.31
C THR A 355 -3.45 4.14 43.53
N VAL A 356 -3.95 3.87 42.33
CA VAL A 356 -4.78 4.81 41.58
C VAL A 356 -5.84 4.04 40.79
N ASP A 357 -7.07 4.53 40.79
CA ASP A 357 -8.14 4.03 39.93
C ASP A 357 -8.21 4.89 38.67
N VAL A 358 -8.16 4.23 37.51
CA VAL A 358 -8.30 4.86 36.20
C VAL A 358 -9.59 4.39 35.55
N ASN A 359 -10.48 5.33 35.26
CA ASN A 359 -11.68 5.05 34.47
C ASN A 359 -11.26 4.78 33.02
N LEU A 360 -11.68 3.64 32.50
CA LEU A 360 -11.53 3.25 31.11
C LEU A 360 -12.88 3.46 30.45
N ASP A 361 -12.98 4.53 29.68
CA ASP A 361 -14.20 4.96 28.97
C ASP A 361 -14.01 4.62 27.49
N ALA A 362 -14.76 3.63 27.04
CA ALA A 362 -14.67 3.11 25.69
C ALA A 362 -15.98 3.31 24.95
N THR A 363 -15.90 3.39 23.63
CA THR A 363 -17.08 3.30 22.78
C THR A 363 -16.83 2.18 21.79
N VAL A 364 -17.67 1.15 21.83
CA VAL A 364 -17.64 0.07 20.83
C VAL A 364 -18.78 0.28 19.85
N THR A 365 -18.45 0.32 18.58
CA THR A 365 -19.42 0.42 17.48
C THR A 365 -19.30 -0.78 16.56
N ASP A 366 -20.41 -1.28 16.07
CA ASP A 366 -20.47 -2.44 15.19
C ASP A 366 -21.56 -2.26 14.13
N ASP A 367 -21.40 -2.89 12.98
CA ASP A 367 -22.39 -2.85 11.89
C ASP A 367 -23.49 -3.92 12.04
N SER A 368 -23.25 -4.96 12.83
CA SER A 368 -24.28 -5.90 13.24
C SER A 368 -25.20 -5.26 14.28
N THR A 369 -26.42 -5.79 14.40
CA THR A 369 -27.36 -5.32 15.42
C THR A 369 -26.98 -5.84 16.81
N GLY A 370 -25.94 -5.27 17.41
CA GLY A 370 -25.69 -5.22 18.86
C GLY A 370 -25.39 -6.54 19.57
N LEU A 371 -24.79 -7.52 18.89
CA LEU A 371 -24.34 -8.76 19.53
C LEU A 371 -22.83 -8.92 19.39
N TYR A 372 -22.08 -8.12 20.15
CA TYR A 372 -20.66 -8.34 20.38
C TYR A 372 -20.38 -8.62 21.85
N THR A 373 -19.29 -9.35 22.08
CA THR A 373 -18.69 -9.56 23.40
C THR A 373 -17.46 -8.66 23.54
N MET A 374 -17.07 -8.39 24.78
CA MET A 374 -15.94 -7.53 25.09
C MET A 374 -15.02 -8.20 26.09
N ALA A 375 -13.72 -7.95 25.96
CA ALA A 375 -12.70 -8.44 26.87
C ALA A 375 -11.57 -7.42 27.05
N TRP A 376 -11.45 -6.92 28.26
CA TRP A 376 -10.30 -6.15 28.72
C TRP A 376 -9.14 -7.06 29.13
N THR A 377 -7.93 -6.75 28.66
CA THR A 377 -6.71 -7.49 29.00
C THR A 377 -5.54 -6.55 29.30
N VAL A 378 -4.57 -7.06 30.06
CA VAL A 378 -3.28 -6.38 30.32
C VAL A 378 -2.29 -6.86 29.27
N VAL A 379 -1.86 -5.96 28.38
CA VAL A 379 -0.83 -6.23 27.36
C VAL A 379 0.56 -6.13 27.99
N SER A 380 0.78 -5.10 28.79
CA SER A 380 2.00 -4.93 29.59
C SER A 380 1.75 -4.09 30.84
N GLU A 381 2.54 -4.36 31.87
CA GLU A 381 2.53 -3.61 33.12
C GLU A 381 3.95 -3.58 33.73
N PRO A 382 4.27 -2.63 34.62
CA PRO A 382 5.62 -2.45 35.15
C PRO A 382 6.09 -3.67 35.96
N ASN A 383 5.20 -4.25 36.76
CA ASN A 383 5.42 -5.49 37.48
C ASN A 383 4.15 -6.36 37.39
N GLU A 384 4.34 -7.67 37.28
CA GLU A 384 3.24 -8.63 37.21
C GLU A 384 2.31 -8.52 38.43
N GLY A 385 1.00 -8.44 38.17
CA GLY A 385 -0.05 -8.36 39.19
C GLY A 385 -0.26 -6.97 39.78
N THR A 386 0.20 -5.91 39.10
CA THR A 386 -0.01 -4.52 39.59
C THR A 386 -1.25 -3.85 39.01
N THR A 387 -1.92 -4.50 38.05
CA THR A 387 -3.19 -4.08 37.45
C THR A 387 -4.33 -4.99 37.89
N VAL A 388 -5.44 -4.40 38.34
CA VAL A 388 -6.70 -5.10 38.57
C VAL A 388 -7.80 -4.41 37.76
N ILE A 389 -8.35 -5.11 36.78
CA ILE A 389 -9.48 -4.62 35.98
C ILE A 389 -10.77 -5.04 36.69
N GLY A 390 -11.69 -4.09 36.87
CA GLY A 390 -12.96 -4.30 37.58
C GLY A 390 -13.86 -5.33 36.90
N ASP A 391 -14.69 -4.89 35.96
CA ASP A 391 -15.42 -5.79 35.06
C ASP A 391 -14.70 -5.82 33.71
N ALA A 392 -14.09 -6.96 33.38
CA ALA A 392 -13.35 -7.11 32.14
C ALA A 392 -14.26 -7.29 30.91
N ALA A 393 -15.57 -7.51 31.10
CA ALA A 393 -16.53 -7.67 30.02
C ALA A 393 -17.44 -6.45 29.80
N ALA A 394 -17.24 -5.39 30.58
CA ALA A 394 -17.95 -4.12 30.42
C ALA A 394 -17.25 -3.23 29.39
N GLU A 395 -18.04 -2.47 28.63
CA GLU A 395 -17.53 -1.42 27.73
C GLU A 395 -16.71 -0.40 28.53
N ASP A 396 -17.36 0.18 29.55
CA ASP A 396 -16.72 1.07 30.52
C ASP A 396 -16.38 0.33 31.81
N THR A 397 -15.14 0.47 32.26
CA THR A 397 -14.66 -0.19 33.48
C THR A 397 -13.66 0.68 34.23
N VAL A 398 -13.17 0.17 35.36
CA VAL A 398 -12.13 0.82 36.16
C VAL A 398 -10.95 -0.12 36.29
N ALA A 399 -9.75 0.39 36.05
CA ALA A 399 -8.50 -0.30 36.33
C ALA A 399 -7.80 0.29 37.56
N SER A 400 -7.59 -0.54 38.57
CA SER A 400 -6.81 -0.18 39.76
C SER A 400 -5.34 -0.53 39.54
N LEU A 401 -4.46 0.45 39.62
CA LEU A 401 -3.03 0.34 39.36
C LEU A 401 -2.25 0.60 40.66
N SER A 402 -1.18 -0.17 40.90
CA SER A 402 -0.47 -0.17 42.20
C SER A 402 1.06 -0.04 42.11
N ALA A 403 1.59 0.30 40.94
CA ALA A 403 3.01 0.62 40.75
C ALA A 403 3.20 1.81 39.81
N THR A 404 4.36 2.46 39.93
CA THR A 404 4.78 3.50 38.98
C THR A 404 5.34 2.86 37.72
N GLY A 405 5.10 3.49 36.57
CA GLY A 405 5.58 3.03 35.28
C GLY A 405 4.49 3.09 34.22
N GLN A 406 4.77 2.45 33.08
CA GLN A 406 3.84 2.39 31.95
C GLN A 406 3.01 1.10 32.01
N TYR A 407 1.72 1.26 31.78
CA TYR A 407 0.74 0.19 31.58
C TYR A 407 0.18 0.29 30.17
N ILE A 408 -0.01 -0.85 29.51
CA ILE A 408 -0.73 -0.96 28.24
C ILE A 408 -1.87 -1.94 28.46
N LEU A 409 -3.10 -1.44 28.38
CA LEU A 409 -4.32 -2.23 28.45
C LEU A 409 -4.98 -2.28 27.09
N GLN A 410 -5.74 -3.33 26.81
CA GLN A 410 -6.45 -3.52 25.54
C GLN A 410 -7.90 -3.89 25.81
N LEU A 411 -8.83 -3.26 25.08
CA LEU A 411 -10.19 -3.74 24.93
C LEU A 411 -10.31 -4.40 23.56
N GLU A 412 -10.70 -5.65 23.55
CA GLU A 412 -11.11 -6.40 22.36
C GLU A 412 -12.64 -6.52 22.36
N ALA A 413 -13.24 -6.33 21.20
CA ALA A 413 -14.64 -6.60 20.92
C ALA A 413 -14.74 -7.64 19.79
N ASP A 414 -15.66 -8.60 19.95
CA ASP A 414 -15.86 -9.74 19.05
C ASP A 414 -17.36 -9.89 18.76
N ASP A 415 -17.77 -9.74 17.50
CA ASP A 415 -19.15 -9.90 17.02
C ASP A 415 -19.54 -11.36 16.70
N GLY A 416 -18.63 -12.30 16.92
CA GLY A 416 -18.76 -13.73 16.66
C GLY A 416 -18.19 -14.18 15.30
N GLU A 417 -17.81 -13.26 14.42
CA GLU A 417 -17.15 -13.54 13.14
C GLU A 417 -15.81 -12.81 12.99
N TYR A 418 -15.76 -11.53 13.41
CA TYR A 418 -14.56 -10.70 13.39
C TYR A 418 -14.32 -10.02 14.75
N THR A 419 -13.05 -9.74 15.01
CA THR A 419 -12.63 -9.03 16.20
C THR A 419 -12.01 -7.70 15.84
N GLY A 420 -12.25 -6.69 16.67
CA GLY A 420 -11.52 -5.45 16.66
C GLY A 420 -11.06 -5.10 18.06
N SER A 421 -9.90 -4.46 18.16
CA SER A 421 -9.31 -4.12 19.44
C SER A 421 -8.60 -2.78 19.40
N ARG A 422 -8.47 -2.16 20.57
CA ARG A 422 -7.68 -0.94 20.75
C ARG A 422 -6.96 -0.96 22.09
N THR A 423 -5.77 -0.37 22.12
CA THR A 423 -4.96 -0.24 23.33
C THR A 423 -5.02 1.17 23.90
N VAL A 424 -4.91 1.27 25.22
CA VAL A 424 -4.73 2.52 25.96
C VAL A 424 -3.44 2.43 26.76
N THR A 425 -2.64 3.49 26.69
CA THR A 425 -1.39 3.62 27.43
C THR A 425 -1.63 4.48 28.67
N ILE A 426 -1.22 4.00 29.84
CA ILE A 426 -1.35 4.72 31.10
C ILE A 426 0.05 4.87 31.72
N ASN A 427 0.50 6.11 31.86
CA ASN A 427 1.74 6.43 32.56
C ASN A 427 1.40 6.83 34.01
N VAL A 428 1.91 6.06 34.96
CA VAL A 428 1.68 6.25 36.40
C VAL A 428 2.95 6.73 37.06
N TYR A 429 2.88 7.89 37.71
CA TYR A 429 3.99 8.51 38.44
C TYR A 429 3.82 8.36 39.96
N ALA A 430 4.91 8.64 40.71
CA ALA A 430 4.88 8.53 42.16
C ALA A 430 3.96 9.56 42.82
N ASP A 431 3.86 10.75 42.21
CA ASP A 431 3.08 11.88 42.68
C ASP A 431 2.66 12.80 41.51
N GLY A 432 1.79 13.76 41.81
CA GLY A 432 1.27 14.71 40.82
C GLY A 432 2.31 15.66 40.26
N CYS A 433 3.40 15.94 40.99
CA CYS A 433 4.46 16.82 40.50
C CYS A 433 5.29 16.11 39.41
N GLN A 434 5.69 14.86 39.66
CA GLN A 434 6.35 14.04 38.65
C GLN A 434 5.48 13.84 37.40
N ALA A 435 4.18 13.62 37.60
CA ALA A 435 3.23 13.53 36.50
C ALA A 435 3.17 14.84 35.69
N ALA A 436 3.05 15.99 36.37
CA ALA A 436 3.03 17.30 35.71
C ALA A 436 4.31 17.56 34.91
N LYS A 437 5.48 17.27 35.49
CA LYS A 437 6.79 17.43 34.83
C LYS A 437 6.96 16.55 33.58
N SER A 438 6.18 15.48 33.45
CA SER A 438 6.23 14.59 32.27
C SER A 438 5.49 15.13 31.06
N LEU A 439 4.61 16.13 31.25
CA LEU A 439 3.80 16.69 30.19
C LEU A 439 4.63 17.65 29.31
N PRO A 440 4.39 17.66 27.98
CA PRO A 440 5.19 18.45 27.04
C PRO A 440 5.03 19.97 27.22
N ASP A 441 3.95 20.42 27.85
CA ASP A 441 3.63 21.82 28.12
C ASP A 441 4.02 22.28 29.53
N PHE A 442 4.68 21.42 30.32
CA PHE A 442 5.16 21.80 31.65
C PHE A 442 6.12 22.98 31.59
N GLN A 443 5.88 23.97 32.44
CA GLN A 443 6.76 25.11 32.64
C GLN A 443 7.11 25.21 34.12
N LEU A 444 8.42 25.22 34.41
CA LEU A 444 8.90 25.46 35.77
C LEU A 444 8.45 26.85 36.22
N ILE A 445 7.86 26.93 37.41
CA ILE A 445 7.50 28.21 38.02
C ILE A 445 8.82 28.86 38.48
N PRO A 446 9.16 30.09 38.03
CA PRO A 446 10.46 30.71 38.35
C PRO A 446 10.78 30.90 39.84
N GLY A 447 9.84 30.62 40.75
CA GLY A 447 10.01 30.70 42.20
C GLY A 447 9.88 29.35 42.93
N ASP A 448 9.62 28.26 42.22
CA ASP A 448 9.66 26.90 42.75
C ASP A 448 11.11 26.42 42.65
N ILE A 449 11.89 26.66 43.72
CA ILE A 449 13.35 26.52 43.71
C ILE A 449 13.75 25.07 44.02
N ASN A 450 12.99 24.39 44.86
CA ASN A 450 13.21 22.97 45.15
C ASN A 450 12.55 22.03 44.10
N GLU A 451 11.80 22.60 43.17
CA GLU A 451 11.05 21.94 42.11
C GLU A 451 10.03 20.90 42.61
N ASP A 452 9.35 21.18 43.72
CA ASP A 452 8.29 20.32 44.25
C ASP A 452 6.88 20.65 43.67
N CYS A 453 6.85 21.50 42.64
CA CYS A 453 5.66 21.99 41.94
C CYS A 453 4.78 22.92 42.77
N ILE A 454 5.27 23.41 43.91
CA ILE A 454 4.61 24.40 44.77
C ILE A 454 5.59 25.57 44.96
N VAL A 455 5.05 26.76 45.24
CA VAL A 455 5.88 27.88 45.70
C VAL A 455 5.43 28.22 47.11
N ASP A 456 6.26 27.88 48.11
CA ASP A 456 5.92 28.07 49.52
C ASP A 456 7.09 28.60 50.39
N GLU A 457 6.96 28.45 51.71
CA GLU A 457 7.95 28.95 52.67
C GLU A 457 9.30 28.21 52.57
N LEU A 458 9.32 26.96 52.07
CA LEU A 458 10.55 26.21 51.83
C LEU A 458 11.34 26.84 50.68
N ASP A 459 10.68 27.23 49.59
CA ASP A 459 11.32 27.96 48.49
C ASP A 459 11.87 29.29 48.95
N LEU A 460 11.09 30.03 49.74
CA LEU A 460 11.53 31.30 50.32
C LEU A 460 12.75 31.10 51.22
N ALA A 461 12.77 30.06 52.05
CA ALA A 461 13.91 29.77 52.91
C ALA A 461 15.16 29.41 52.10
N ILE A 462 15.03 28.67 50.99
CA ILE A 462 16.14 28.39 50.07
C ILE A 462 16.64 29.70 49.44
N LEU A 463 15.72 30.55 48.96
CA LEU A 463 16.05 31.85 48.40
C LEU A 463 16.77 32.75 49.43
N GLU A 464 16.27 32.80 50.67
CA GLU A 464 16.84 33.57 51.77
C GLU A 464 18.22 33.04 52.19
N ALA A 465 18.41 31.72 52.21
CA ALA A 465 19.68 31.09 52.55
C ALA A 465 20.79 31.44 51.55
N HIS A 466 20.44 31.54 50.27
CA HIS A 466 21.35 31.92 49.18
C HIS A 466 21.27 33.42 48.82
N TRP A 467 20.56 34.21 49.63
CA TRP A 467 20.34 35.62 49.34
C TRP A 467 21.65 36.40 49.35
N LEU A 468 21.92 37.10 48.24
CA LEU A 468 23.16 37.84 47.99
C LEU A 468 24.43 36.99 47.83
N GLU A 469 24.34 35.66 47.74
CA GLU A 469 25.48 34.85 47.31
C GLU A 469 25.92 35.25 45.89
N SER A 470 27.24 35.29 45.66
CA SER A 470 27.82 35.73 44.39
C SER A 470 28.84 34.72 43.86
N ASN A 471 28.65 34.28 42.63
CA ASN A 471 29.61 33.44 41.89
C ASN A 471 30.61 34.26 41.05
N THR A 472 30.72 35.57 41.28
CA THR A 472 31.69 36.41 40.59
C THR A 472 33.12 36.01 40.97
N LEU A 473 33.94 35.61 40.00
CA LEU A 473 35.39 35.53 40.18
C LEU A 473 35.92 36.94 40.46
N GLU A 474 36.34 37.18 41.70
CA GLU A 474 37.03 38.41 42.03
C GLU A 474 38.40 38.45 41.36
N TYR A 475 38.76 39.62 40.84
CA TYR A 475 40.03 39.84 40.12
C TYR A 475 41.20 39.74 41.11
N GLY A 476 41.66 38.53 41.42
CA GLY A 476 42.77 38.31 42.35
C GLY A 476 43.03 36.90 42.92
N GLY A 477 42.44 35.82 42.40
CA GLY A 477 42.66 34.47 42.95
C GLY A 477 42.84 33.37 41.91
N LEU A 478 44.06 33.26 41.37
CA LEU A 478 44.68 31.99 40.93
C LEU A 478 45.73 31.61 41.98
#